data_AF-G5JVJ7-F1
#
_entry.id   AF-G5JVJ7-F1
#
_cell.length_a   1.000
_cell.length_b   1.000
_cell.length_c   1.000
_cell.angle_alpha   90.00
_cell.angle_beta   90.00
_cell.angle_gamma   90.00
#
_symmetry.space_group_name_H-M   'P 1'
#
loop_
_entity.id
_entity.type
_entity.pdbx_description
1 polymer ?
#
loop_
_entity_poly.entity_id
_entity_poly.type
_entity_poly.pdbx_seq_one_letter_code
_entity_poly.pdbx_strand_id
1 'polypeptide(L)' 'MHQFSIYSKLLLNNSANTAMIARLKENNPKKGSITLLTVTEKQFSRMIYLNGERNKSIANSDSRLVFLGEAFPDET' A
#
# COMPACT_ATOMS: atom_id res chain seq x y z
N MET A 1 5.34 -2.75 5.61
CA MET A 1 6.35 -1.70 5.39
C MET A 1 7.11 -2.02 4.11
N HIS A 2 7.38 -1.00 3.28
CA HIS A 2 8.12 -1.19 2.03
C HIS A 2 9.62 -1.06 2.20
N GLN A 3 10.06 -0.06 2.97
CA GLN A 3 11.47 0.18 3.30
C GLN A 3 11.55 0.94 4.62
N PHE A 4 12.74 1.01 5.21
CA PHE A 4 12.98 1.89 6.35
C PHE A 4 12.58 3.33 6.00
N SER A 5 11.76 3.94 6.86
CA SER A 5 11.22 5.29 6.68
C SER A 5 10.31 5.51 5.44
N ILE A 6 9.87 4.44 4.76
CA ILE A 6 8.92 4.52 3.64
C ILE A 6 7.71 3.63 3.91
N TYR A 7 6.54 4.26 3.94
CA TYR A 7 5.26 3.64 4.24
C TYR A 7 4.29 3.88 3.09
N SER A 8 3.41 2.92 2.85
CA SER A 8 2.28 3.07 1.93
C SER A 8 0.98 2.76 2.65
N LYS A 9 -0.11 3.18 2.02
CA LYS A 9 -1.46 2.81 2.42
C LYS A 9 -2.32 2.71 1.17
N LEU A 10 -2.98 1.58 0.98
CA LEU A 10 -3.93 1.37 -0.09
C LEU A 10 -5.25 2.09 0.24
N LEU A 11 -5.76 2.87 -0.71
CA LEU A 11 -6.97 3.68 -0.56
C LEU A 11 -7.94 3.35 -1.69
N LEU A 12 -9.20 3.05 -1.34
CA LEU A 12 -10.21 2.56 -2.28
C LEU A 12 -10.68 3.62 -3.28
N ASN A 13 -10.69 4.89 -2.87
CA ASN A 13 -11.22 5.99 -3.68
C ASN A 13 -10.61 7.33 -3.25
N ASN A 14 -10.91 8.37 -4.03
CA ASN A 14 -10.39 9.71 -3.78
C ASN A 14 -10.96 10.34 -2.49
N SER A 15 -12.20 10.02 -2.11
CA SER A 15 -12.78 10.52 -0.85
C SER A 15 -12.01 10.01 0.37
N ALA A 16 -11.63 8.73 0.37
CA ALA A 16 -10.78 8.13 1.40
C ALA A 16 -9.37 8.76 1.42
N ASN A 17 -8.83 9.12 0.25
CA ASN A 17 -7.56 9.84 0.14
C ASN A 17 -7.62 11.21 0.80
N THR A 18 -8.62 12.03 0.47
CA THR A 18 -8.80 13.36 1.05
C THR A 18 -8.98 13.28 2.58
N ALA A 19 -9.79 12.33 3.06
CA ALA A 19 -9.97 12.11 4.49
C ALA A 19 -8.67 11.70 5.20
N MET A 20 -7.85 10.87 4.55
CA MET A 20 -6.55 10.45 5.10
C MET A 20 -5.57 11.63 5.17
N ILE A 21 -5.49 12.45 4.12
CA ILE A 21 -4.64 13.65 4.10
C ILE A 21 -5.04 14.63 5.20
N ALA A 22 -6.35 14.82 5.44
CA ALA A 22 -6.83 15.68 6.53
C ALA A 22 -6.34 15.18 7.89
N ARG A 23 -6.46 13.87 8.16
CA ARG A 23 -5.96 13.24 9.39
C ARG A 23 -4.45 13.37 9.56
N LEU A 24 -3.68 13.23 8.48
CA LEU A 24 -2.23 13.39 8.50
C LEU A 24 -1.81 14.84 8.79
N LYS A 25 -2.55 15.83 8.26
CA LYS A 25 -2.31 17.24 8.56
C LYS A 25 -2.61 17.57 10.03
N GLU A 26 -3.67 16.99 10.59
CA GLU A 26 -4.02 17.15 12.01
C GLU A 26 -2.95 16.53 12.93
N ASN A 27 -2.42 15.36 12.57
CA ASN A 27 -1.39 14.65 13.32
C ASN A 27 0.05 14.95 12.85
N ASN A 28 0.26 16.10 12.20
CA ASN A 28 1.55 16.43 11.61
C ASN A 28 2.61 16.75 12.70
N PRO A 29 3.72 16.00 12.80
CA PRO A 29 4.80 16.34 13.71
C PRO A 29 5.52 17.61 13.25
N LYS A 30 5.83 18.51 14.19
CA LYS A 30 6.51 19.81 13.91
C LYS A 30 8.01 19.70 13.63
N LYS A 31 8.56 18.48 13.59
CA LYS A 31 9.98 18.20 13.38
C LYS A 31 10.14 17.12 12.33
N GLY A 32 11.19 17.25 11.51
CA GLY A 32 11.49 16.33 10.42
C GLY A 32 10.92 16.78 9.07
N SER A 33 11.19 15.98 8.04
CA SER A 33 10.68 16.18 6.68
C SER A 33 9.78 15.01 6.32
N ILE A 34 8.50 15.28 6.06
CA ILE A 34 7.51 14.28 5.67
C ILE A 34 6.92 14.71 4.34
N THR A 35 6.94 13.81 3.36
CA THR A 35 6.39 14.04 2.03
C THR A 35 5.39 12.93 1.71
N LEU A 36 4.28 13.30 1.10
CA LEU A 36 3.22 12.38 0.67
C LEU A 36 3.19 12.34 -0.85
N LEU A 37 3.12 11.13 -1.42
CA LEU A 37 2.94 10.90 -2.85
C LEU A 37 1.73 10.00 -3.06
N THR A 38 0.75 10.47 -3.84
CA THR A 38 -0.38 9.65 -4.26
C THR A 38 -0.05 8.98 -5.59
N VAL A 39 -0.11 7.66 -5.62
CA VAL A 39 0.08 6.84 -6.83
C VAL A 39 -1.14 5.95 -7.04
N THR A 40 -1.42 5.61 -8.29
CA THR A 40 -2.45 4.61 -8.61
C THR A 40 -1.91 3.20 -8.38
N GLU A 41 -2.79 2.24 -8.11
CA GLU A 41 -2.39 0.83 -7.93
C GLU A 41 -1.64 0.28 -9.15
N LYS A 42 -2.06 0.68 -10.36
CA LYS A 42 -1.38 0.30 -11.61
C LYS A 42 0.03 0.88 -11.73
N GLN A 43 0.30 2.03 -11.11
CA GLN A 43 1.66 2.58 -11.06
C GLN A 43 2.48 1.87 -10.00
N PHE A 44 1.89 1.62 -8.83
CA PHE A 44 2.55 0.92 -7.72
C PHE A 44 2.95 -0.52 -8.08
N SER A 45 2.08 -1.26 -8.76
CA SER A 45 2.34 -2.64 -9.19
C SER A 45 3.41 -2.76 -10.29
N ARG A 46 3.61 -1.69 -11.08
CA ARG A 46 4.66 -1.60 -12.12
C ARG A 46 6.00 -1.08 -11.60
N MET A 47 6.14 -0.89 -10.29
CA MET A 47 7.39 -0.46 -9.69
C MET A 47 8.50 -1.49 -9.97
N ILE A 48 9.60 -1.02 -10.55
CA ILE A 48 10.76 -1.84 -10.89
C ILE A 48 11.68 -1.87 -9.68
N TYR A 49 12.03 -3.07 -9.22
CA TYR A 49 13.00 -3.28 -8.14
C TYR A 49 14.35 -3.58 -8.78
N LEU A 50 15.33 -2.71 -8.57
CA LEU A 50 16.69 -2.89 -9.09
C LEU A 50 17.48 -3.95 -8.30
N ASN A 51 17.17 -4.11 -7.01
CA ASN A 51 17.74 -5.11 -6.10
C ASN A 51 16.74 -5.42 -4.98
N GLY A 52 16.71 -6.66 -4.51
CA GLY A 52 15.81 -7.17 -3.47
C GLY A 52 14.48 -7.72 -4.02
N GLU A 53 13.70 -8.33 -3.14
CA GLU A 53 12.40 -8.91 -3.48
C GLU A 53 11.23 -8.04 -3.03
N ARG A 54 10.15 -8.08 -3.80
CA ARG A 54 8.89 -7.42 -3.44
C ARG A 54 8.25 -8.12 -2.24
N ASN A 55 7.72 -7.33 -1.31
CA ASN A 55 6.94 -7.86 -0.19
C ASN A 55 5.61 -8.46 -0.66
N LYS A 56 5.47 -9.78 -0.57
CA LYS A 56 4.30 -10.59 -0.98
C LYS A 56 3.19 -10.67 0.07
N SER A 57 3.19 -9.80 1.09
CA SER A 57 2.10 -9.74 2.07
C SER A 57 0.76 -9.48 1.39
N ILE A 58 -0.29 -10.19 1.83
CA ILE A 58 -1.68 -10.02 1.40
C ILE A 58 -2.13 -8.54 1.51
N ALA A 59 -1.63 -7.81 2.51
CA ALA A 59 -1.95 -6.40 2.70
C ALA A 59 -1.45 -5.48 1.56
N ASN A 60 -0.50 -5.94 0.73
CA ASN A 60 0.00 -5.24 -0.44
C ASN A 60 -0.64 -5.72 -1.76
N SER A 61 -1.68 -6.56 -1.66
CA SER A 61 -2.46 -7.06 -2.79
C SER A 61 -3.76 -6.27 -2.91
N ASP A 62 -4.23 -6.07 -4.13
CA ASP A 62 -5.53 -5.49 -4.47
C ASP A 62 -6.62 -6.57 -4.66
N SER A 63 -6.28 -7.83 -4.36
CA SER A 63 -7.21 -8.97 -4.41
C SER A 63 -8.44 -8.74 -3.53
N ARG A 64 -9.63 -8.76 -4.13
CA ARG A 64 -10.90 -8.63 -3.42
C ARG A 64 -11.25 -9.85 -2.57
N LEU A 65 -10.74 -11.02 -2.95
CA LEU A 65 -10.88 -12.28 -2.23
C LEU A 65 -9.52 -12.69 -1.70
N VAL A 66 -9.48 -13.08 -0.43
CA VAL A 66 -8.28 -13.57 0.23
C VAL A 66 -8.60 -14.94 0.80
N PHE A 67 -7.80 -15.93 0.41
CA PHE A 67 -7.84 -17.26 1.00
C PHE A 67 -6.75 -17.38 2.05
N LEU A 68 -7.13 -17.82 3.25
CA LEU A 68 -6.20 -18.07 4.35
C LEU A 68 -6.13 -19.60 4.56
N GLY A 69 -5.15 -20.25 3.95
CA GLY A 69 -4.98 -21.71 3.96
C GLY A 69 -4.24 -22.22 2.73
N GLU A 70 -4.08 -23.53 2.61
CA GLU A 70 -3.62 -24.14 1.35
C GLU A 70 -4.68 -23.91 0.28
N ALA A 71 -4.24 -23.54 -0.92
CA ALA A 71 -5.12 -23.40 -2.07
C ALA A 71 -5.95 -24.67 -2.19
N PHE A 72 -7.29 -24.54 -2.15
CA PHE A 72 -8.14 -25.63 -2.56
C PHE A 72 -7.67 -26.05 -3.95
N PRO A 73 -7.27 -27.31 -4.17
CA PRO A 73 -7.04 -27.77 -5.53
C PRO A 73 -8.35 -27.50 -6.27
N ASP A 74 -8.27 -26.73 -7.35
CA ASP A 74 -9.41 -26.56 -8.26
C ASP A 74 -9.89 -27.99 -8.60
N GLU A 75 -11.06 -28.38 -8.08
CA GLU A 75 -11.71 -29.62 -8.49
C GLU A 75 -11.97 -29.47 -9.99
N THR A 76 -11.18 -30.21 -10.78
CA THR A 76 -11.43 -30.51 -12.19
C THR A 76 -12.82 -31.11 -12.39
#